data_AF-A0A176W036-F1
#
_entry.id   AF-A0A176W036-F1
#
_cell.length_a   1.000
_cell.length_b   1.000
_cell.length_c   1.000
_cell.angle_alpha   90.00
_cell.angle_beta   90.00
_cell.angle_gamma   90.00
#
_symmetry.space_group_name_H-M   'P 1'
#
loop_
_entity.id
_entity.type
_entity.pdbx_description
1 polymer ?
#
loop_
_entity_poly.entity_id
_entity_poly.type
_entity_poly.pdbx_seq_one_letter_code
_entity_poly.pdbx_strand_id
1 'polypeptide(L)'
;MTNLLDQNPIYCVEQILIPEGLPAMLKVFAKEAIRANPKELENFAWRYFEKLAATVKLDDSAPPPTIPQIVLVFEKTRDVEFTNQEPMRKIMTSCGIANNACDNIFKLADFPSDLIDPKEVIVLLITSTCKVSLQVGT
;
A
#
# COMPACT_ATOMS: atom_id res chain seq x y z
N MET A 1 -35.13 -12.20 -16.50
CA MET A 1 -35.34 -11.46 -15.25
C MET A 1 -34.23 -10.43 -15.17
N THR A 2 -34.53 -9.19 -15.53
CA THR A 2 -33.61 -8.05 -15.45
C THR A 2 -33.31 -7.75 -13.99
N ASN A 3 -32.03 -7.66 -13.65
CA ASN A 3 -31.55 -7.51 -12.28
C ASN A 3 -32.03 -6.17 -11.72
N LEU A 4 -32.70 -6.19 -10.57
CA LEU A 4 -33.24 -5.00 -9.90
C LEU A 4 -32.13 -4.02 -9.43
N LEU A 5 -30.85 -4.34 -9.66
CA LEU A 5 -29.68 -3.56 -9.28
C LEU A 5 -29.19 -2.62 -10.39
N ASP A 6 -29.69 -2.73 -11.63
CA ASP A 6 -29.47 -1.75 -12.71
C ASP A 6 -30.46 -0.58 -12.62
N GLN A 7 -30.82 -0.17 -11.39
CA GLN A 7 -31.70 0.98 -11.17
C GLN A 7 -30.90 2.26 -11.42
N ASN A 8 -30.93 2.74 -12.66
CA ASN A 8 -30.89 4.18 -12.90
C ASN A 8 -32.20 4.75 -12.32
N PRO A 9 -32.17 5.58 -11.27
CA PRO A 9 -33.37 6.21 -10.75
C PRO A 9 -34.12 6.92 -11.88
N ILE A 10 -35.44 6.74 -11.93
CA ILE A 10 -36.35 7.29 -12.96
C ILE A 10 -36.19 8.82 -13.09
N TYR A 11 -35.68 9.48 -12.06
CA TYR A 11 -35.27 10.89 -12.05
C TYR A 11 -33.88 11.06 -11.44
N CYS A 12 -32.84 10.67 -12.16
CA CYS A 12 -31.53 11.30 -11.99
C CYS A 12 -31.51 12.56 -12.84
N VAL A 13 -31.33 13.71 -12.22
CA VAL A 13 -30.87 14.88 -12.97
C VAL A 13 -29.54 14.46 -13.59
N GLU A 14 -29.37 14.59 -14.91
CA GLU A 14 -28.18 14.15 -15.68
C GLU A 14 -26.83 14.67 -15.13
N GLN A 15 -26.89 15.56 -14.14
CA GLN A 15 -25.79 16.26 -13.51
C GLN A 15 -25.16 15.54 -12.30
N ILE A 16 -25.81 14.52 -11.71
CA ILE A 16 -25.21 13.76 -10.60
C ILE A 16 -24.34 12.62 -11.17
N LEU A 17 -23.07 12.94 -11.42
CA LEU A 17 -22.08 11.95 -11.82
C LEU A 17 -21.64 11.13 -10.59
N ILE A 18 -21.95 9.84 -10.58
CA ILE A 18 -21.45 8.93 -9.54
C ILE A 18 -19.97 8.66 -9.82
N PRO A 19 -19.05 8.93 -8.88
CA PRO A 19 -17.64 8.63 -9.07
C PRO A 19 -17.39 7.15 -9.33
N GLU A 20 -16.51 6.86 -10.29
CA GLU A 20 -16.08 5.49 -10.57
C GLU A 20 -15.46 4.86 -9.31
N GLY A 21 -15.83 3.61 -9.01
CA GLY A 21 -15.32 2.88 -7.85
C GLY A 21 -16.00 3.20 -6.51
N LEU A 22 -16.81 4.28 -6.40
CA LEU A 22 -17.56 4.58 -5.17
C LEU A 22 -18.49 3.43 -4.74
N PRO A 23 -19.31 2.83 -5.63
CA PRO A 23 -20.16 1.70 -5.25
C PRO A 23 -19.37 0.49 -4.74
N ALA A 24 -18.21 0.21 -5.36
CA ALA A 24 -17.34 -0.90 -4.96
C ALA A 24 -16.73 -0.65 -3.57
N MET A 25 -16.25 0.57 -3.32
CA MET A 25 -15.70 0.98 -2.01
C MET A 25 -16.73 0.82 -0.90
N LEU A 26 -17.96 1.32 -1.11
CA LEU A 26 -19.05 1.21 -0.13
C LEU A 26 -19.46 -0.25 0.11
N LYS A 27 -19.44 -1.09 -0.94
CA LYS A 27 -19.73 -2.53 -0.82
C LYS A 27 -18.69 -3.26 0.03
N VAL A 28 -17.40 -2.94 -0.11
CA VAL A 28 -16.34 -3.54 0.72
C VAL A 28 -16.48 -3.09 2.17
N PHE A 29 -16.67 -1.78 2.41
CA PHE A 29 -16.92 -1.25 3.75
C PHE A 29 -18.12 -1.94 4.42
N ALA A 30 -19.25 -2.06 3.72
CA ALA A 30 -20.46 -2.69 4.26
C ALA A 30 -20.22 -4.16 4.65
N LYS A 31 -19.44 -4.92 3.87
CA LYS A 31 -19.07 -6.30 4.22
C LYS A 31 -18.27 -6.35 5.53
N GLU A 32 -17.30 -5.45 5.69
CA GLU A 32 -16.48 -5.37 6.90
C GLU A 32 -17.30 -4.93 8.13
N ALA A 33 -18.22 -3.97 7.96
CA ALA A 33 -19.12 -3.54 9.02
C ALA A 33 -20.06 -4.67 9.47
N ILE A 34 -20.64 -5.43 8.53
CA ILE A 34 -21.50 -6.59 8.83
C ILE A 34 -20.71 -7.67 9.57
N ARG A 35 -19.47 -7.96 9.15
CA ARG A 35 -18.59 -8.95 9.79
C ARG A 35 -18.20 -8.56 11.20
N ALA A 36 -17.81 -7.31 11.40
CA ALA A 36 -17.36 -6.80 12.69
C ALA A 36 -18.51 -6.57 13.67
N ASN A 37 -19.74 -6.35 13.16
CA ASN A 37 -20.94 -6.02 13.94
C ASN A 37 -20.65 -4.99 15.06
N PRO A 38 -20.10 -3.81 14.71
CA PRO A 38 -19.62 -2.86 15.70
C PRO A 38 -20.80 -2.27 16.48
N LYS A 39 -20.60 -2.06 17.79
CA LYS A 39 -21.57 -1.34 18.63
C LYS A 39 -21.74 0.12 18.21
N GLU A 40 -20.68 0.73 17.67
CA GLU A 40 -20.64 2.12 17.22
C GLU A 40 -20.17 2.18 15.77
N LEU A 41 -21.12 2.26 14.82
CA LEU A 41 -20.82 2.22 13.39
C LEU A 41 -20.00 3.44 12.93
N GLU A 42 -20.24 4.62 13.51
CA GLU A 42 -19.52 5.85 13.16
C GLU A 42 -18.03 5.75 13.51
N ASN A 43 -17.71 5.34 14.74
CA ASN A 43 -16.33 5.12 15.17
C ASN A 43 -15.64 4.01 14.37
N PHE A 44 -16.37 2.97 13.98
CA PHE A 44 -15.86 1.94 13.08
C PHE A 44 -15.55 2.51 11.68
N ALA A 45 -16.47 3.30 11.11
CA ALA A 45 -16.30 3.91 9.80
C ALA A 45 -15.10 4.86 9.77
N TRP A 46 -14.96 5.73 10.78
CA TRP A 46 -13.80 6.62 10.93
C TRP A 46 -12.50 5.84 10.86
N ARG A 47 -12.33 4.84 11.75
CA ARG A 47 -11.12 4.02 11.81
C ARG A 47 -10.88 3.21 10.54
N TYR A 48 -11.94 2.72 9.90
CA TYR A 48 -11.83 1.96 8.67
C TYR A 48 -11.30 2.82 7.53
N PHE A 49 -11.90 3.99 7.31
CA PHE A 49 -11.49 4.88 6.22
C PHE A 49 -10.17 5.60 6.51
N GLU A 50 -9.86 5.89 7.78
CA GLU A 50 -8.54 6.37 8.21
C GLU A 50 -7.46 5.35 7.88
N LYS A 51 -7.67 4.07 8.23
CA LYS A 51 -6.77 2.97 7.84
C LYS A 51 -6.68 2.82 6.33
N LEU A 52 -7.80 2.86 5.62
CA LEU A 52 -7.82 2.72 4.16
C LEU A 52 -7.10 3.87 3.46
N ALA A 53 -7.20 5.09 3.99
CA ALA A 53 -6.46 6.25 3.52
C ALA A 53 -4.97 6.16 3.86
N ALA A 54 -4.63 5.59 5.02
CA ALA A 54 -3.26 5.31 5.44
C ALA A 54 -2.63 4.11 4.71
N THR A 55 -3.43 3.25 4.06
CA THR A 55 -2.91 2.15 3.25
C THR A 55 -2.15 2.72 2.06
N VAL A 56 -0.83 2.62 2.13
CA VAL A 56 0.07 2.99 1.05
C VAL A 56 -0.24 2.13 -0.18
N LYS A 57 -0.67 2.77 -1.27
CA LYS A 57 -0.74 2.10 -2.58
C LYS A 57 0.68 1.90 -3.12
N LEU A 58 1.13 0.66 -3.05
CA LEU A 58 2.37 0.22 -3.68
C LEU A 58 2.15 0.03 -5.18
N ASP A 59 3.23 0.19 -5.94
CA ASP A 59 3.26 -0.19 -7.34
C ASP A 59 3.35 -1.72 -7.44
N ASP A 60 2.24 -2.35 -7.82
CA ASP A 60 2.14 -3.81 -8.01
C ASP A 60 3.01 -4.33 -9.16
N SER A 61 3.48 -3.45 -10.06
CA SER A 61 4.41 -3.81 -11.14
C SER A 61 5.86 -3.87 -10.69
N ALA A 62 6.17 -3.42 -9.46
CA ALA A 62 7.52 -3.45 -8.94
C ALA A 62 7.99 -4.89 -8.68
N PRO A 63 9.12 -5.33 -9.29
CA PRO A 63 9.66 -6.64 -9.00
C PRO A 63 10.13 -6.70 -7.53
N PRO A 64 9.84 -7.78 -6.80
CA PRO A 64 10.31 -7.92 -5.42
C PRO A 64 11.85 -7.95 -5.40
N PRO A 65 12.52 -7.27 -4.45
CA PRO A 65 13.95 -7.38 -4.26
C PRO A 65 14.38 -8.83 -4.02
N THR A 66 15.50 -9.23 -4.61
CA THR A 66 16.07 -10.58 -4.41
C THR A 66 17.02 -10.59 -3.21
N ILE A 67 17.17 -11.73 -2.55
CA ILE A 67 18.08 -11.89 -1.40
C ILE A 67 19.53 -11.45 -1.74
N PRO A 68 20.13 -11.79 -2.90
CA PRO A 68 21.47 -11.33 -3.25
C PRO A 68 21.57 -9.80 -3.32
N GLN A 69 20.55 -9.11 -3.85
CA GLN A 69 20.52 -7.65 -3.90
C GLN A 69 20.48 -7.05 -2.50
N ILE A 70 19.69 -7.63 -1.60
CA ILE A 70 19.58 -7.19 -0.20
C ILE A 70 20.92 -7.36 0.53
N VAL A 71 21.60 -8.49 0.33
CA VAL A 71 22.94 -8.73 0.90
C VAL A 71 23.93 -7.65 0.42
N LEU A 72 23.92 -7.30 -0.87
CA LEU A 72 24.77 -6.23 -1.40
C LEU A 72 24.45 -4.87 -0.78
N VAL A 73 23.17 -4.55 -0.55
CA VAL A 73 22.79 -3.32 0.15
C VAL A 73 23.32 -3.35 1.58
N PHE A 74 23.14 -4.46 2.31
CA PHE A 74 23.63 -4.63 3.67
C PHE A 74 25.15 -4.47 3.76
N GLU A 75 25.92 -5.06 2.84
CA GLU A 75 27.38 -4.91 2.81
C GLU A 75 27.80 -3.45 2.62
N LYS A 76 27.08 -2.68 1.78
CA LYS A 76 27.38 -1.26 1.54
C LYS A 76 26.97 -0.34 2.69
N THR A 77 26.00 -0.75 3.51
CA THR A 77 25.48 0.07 4.62
C THR A 77 25.86 -0.45 6.00
N ARG A 78 26.62 -1.55 6.09
CA ARG A 78 26.97 -2.24 7.34
C ARG A 78 27.53 -1.30 8.41
N ASP A 79 28.42 -0.42 7.99
CA ASP A 79 29.15 0.49 8.87
C ASP A 79 28.55 1.92 8.84
N VAL A 80 27.37 2.10 8.24
CA VAL A 80 26.65 3.38 8.14
C VAL A 80 25.57 3.42 9.23
N GLU A 81 25.71 4.35 10.19
CA GLU A 81 24.71 4.54 11.24
C GLU A 81 23.46 5.27 10.73
N PHE A 82 23.66 6.36 9.97
CA PHE A 82 22.57 7.14 9.38
C PHE A 82 22.93 7.62 7.98
N THR A 83 21.91 7.76 7.15
CA THR A 83 22.02 8.31 5.80
C THR A 83 20.75 9.07 5.44
N ASN A 84 20.76 9.77 4.30
CA ASN A 84 19.58 10.46 3.81
C ASN A 84 18.82 9.62 2.76
N GLN A 85 17.58 10.00 2.43
CA GLN A 85 16.73 9.25 1.49
C GLN A 85 17.36 9.09 0.11
N GLU A 86 17.87 10.19 -0.45
CA GLU A 86 18.48 10.20 -1.79
C GLU A 86 19.76 9.35 -1.87
N PRO A 87 20.74 9.50 -0.96
CA PRO A 87 21.89 8.59 -0.90
C PRO A 87 21.48 7.12 -0.73
N MET A 88 20.50 6.82 0.13
CA MET A 88 20.03 5.45 0.34
C MET A 88 19.40 4.85 -0.92
N ARG A 89 18.58 5.64 -1.63
CA ARG A 89 18.03 5.28 -2.94
C ARG A 89 19.12 4.94 -3.95
N LYS A 90 20.19 5.75 -4.00
CA LYS A 90 21.34 5.50 -4.88
C LYS A 90 22.07 4.20 -4.53
N ILE A 91 22.20 3.88 -3.24
CA ILE A 91 22.79 2.60 -2.82
C ILE A 91 21.92 1.44 -3.28
N MET A 92 20.61 1.47 -3.01
CA MET A 92 19.67 0.39 -3.41
C MET A 92 19.67 0.15 -4.92
N THR A 93 19.57 1.22 -5.70
CA THR A 93 19.60 1.15 -7.17
C THR A 93 20.95 0.66 -7.70
N SER A 94 22.07 1.05 -7.07
CA SER A 94 23.41 0.53 -7.42
C SER A 94 23.56 -0.97 -7.16
N CYS A 95 22.74 -1.54 -6.26
CA CYS A 95 22.69 -2.97 -5.99
C CYS A 95 21.68 -3.71 -6.88
N GLY A 96 21.09 -3.02 -7.88
CA GLY A 96 20.18 -3.63 -8.86
C GLY A 96 18.72 -3.66 -8.44
N ILE A 97 18.33 -2.99 -7.35
CA ILE A 97 16.91 -2.88 -6.95
C ILE A 97 16.23 -1.87 -7.88
N ALA A 98 15.07 -2.24 -8.44
CA ALA A 98 14.31 -1.39 -9.34
C ALA A 98 13.85 -0.09 -8.66
N ASN A 99 13.76 1.01 -9.42
CA ASN A 99 13.37 2.31 -8.88
C ASN A 99 11.97 2.30 -8.23
N ASN A 100 11.01 1.65 -8.89
CA ASN A 100 9.65 1.52 -8.36
C ASN A 100 9.58 0.61 -7.12
N ALA A 101 10.45 -0.40 -7.02
CA ALA A 101 10.61 -1.19 -5.80
C ALA A 101 11.19 -0.32 -4.67
N CYS A 102 12.16 0.56 -4.96
CA CYS A 102 12.65 1.53 -3.98
C CYS A 102 11.54 2.49 -3.53
N ASP A 103 10.72 2.99 -4.46
CA ASP A 103 9.59 3.86 -4.13
C ASP A 103 8.58 3.17 -3.20
N ASN A 104 8.31 1.89 -3.42
CA ASN A 104 7.48 1.10 -2.51
C ASN A 104 8.07 1.04 -1.10
N ILE A 105 9.39 0.86 -0.95
CA ILE A 105 10.05 0.86 0.35
C ILE A 105 9.93 2.21 1.05
N PHE A 106 10.21 3.32 0.34
CA PHE A 106 10.12 4.66 0.96
C PHE A 106 8.69 5.02 1.34
N LYS A 107 7.70 4.60 0.55
CA LYS A 107 6.31 4.80 0.92
C LYS A 107 5.89 3.92 2.11
N LEU A 108 6.35 2.66 2.18
CA LEU A 108 6.08 1.76 3.31
C LEU A 108 6.70 2.24 4.62
N ALA A 109 7.88 2.85 4.54
CA ALA A 109 8.63 3.29 5.70
C ALA A 109 7.99 4.50 6.41
N ASP A 110 7.30 5.37 5.66
CA ASP A 110 6.75 6.64 6.15
C ASP A 110 7.74 7.40 7.06
N PHE A 111 9.00 7.54 6.58
CA PHE A 111 10.07 8.08 7.40
C PHE A 111 9.72 9.49 7.90
N PRO A 112 9.80 9.77 9.22
CA PRO A 112 9.41 11.05 9.79
C PRO A 112 10.37 12.19 9.42
N SER A 113 11.54 11.86 8.87
CA SER A 113 12.57 12.82 8.45
C SER A 113 13.36 12.29 7.26
N ASP A 114 14.22 13.13 6.68
CA ASP A 114 15.17 12.71 5.64
C ASP A 114 16.26 11.76 6.18
N LEU A 115 16.55 11.83 7.49
CA LEU A 115 17.53 10.97 8.15
C LEU A 115 16.94 9.58 8.40
N ILE A 116 17.64 8.54 7.94
CA ILE A 116 17.22 7.15 7.97
C ILE A 116 18.32 6.27 8.57
N ASP A 117 17.93 5.29 9.38
CA ASP A 117 18.77 4.13 9.72
C ASP A 117 18.70 3.10 8.59
N PRO A 118 19.81 2.80 7.90
CA PRO A 118 19.83 1.78 6.83
C PRO A 118 19.30 0.41 7.25
N LYS A 119 19.34 0.04 8.54
CA LYS A 119 18.83 -1.23 9.04
C LYS A 119 17.31 -1.32 8.91
N GLU A 120 16.58 -0.22 9.11
CA GLU A 120 15.13 -0.17 8.90
C GLU A 120 14.78 -0.45 7.44
N VAL A 121 15.56 0.12 6.52
CA VAL A 121 15.42 -0.12 5.07
C VAL A 121 15.70 -1.58 4.72
N ILE A 122 16.74 -2.20 5.30
CA ILE A 122 17.04 -3.63 5.10
C ILE A 122 15.88 -4.50 5.58
N VAL A 123 15.31 -4.21 6.76
CA VAL A 123 14.14 -4.93 7.27
C VAL A 123 12.96 -4.80 6.29
N LEU A 124 12.65 -3.60 5.82
CA LEU A 124 11.59 -3.38 4.84
C LEU A 124 11.85 -4.12 3.52
N LEU A 125 13.08 -4.09 3.02
CA LEU A 125 13.47 -4.85 1.83
C LEU A 125 13.24 -6.35 2.03
N ILE A 126 13.60 -6.91 3.19
CA ILE A 126 13.33 -8.31 3.51
C ILE A 126 11.82 -8.58 3.53
N THR A 127 11.01 -7.72 4.16
CA THR A 127 9.55 -7.91 4.17
C THR A 127 8.94 -7.87 2.77
N SER A 128 9.49 -7.07 1.86
CA SER A 128 9.04 -6.97 0.46
C SER A 128 9.47 -8.15 -0.43
N THR A 129 10.31 -9.07 0.07
CA THR A 129 10.68 -10.30 -0.66
C THR A 129 9.56 -11.33 -0.68
N CYS A 130 8.63 -11.25 0.27
CA CYS A 130 7.46 -12.11 0.28
C CYS A 130 6.50 -11.64 -0.82
N LYS A 131 6.33 -12.46 -1.86
CA LYS A 131 5.15 -12.35 -2.71
C LYS A 131 3.93 -12.44 -1.79
N VAL A 132 3.18 -11.35 -1.66
CA VAL A 132 1.83 -11.41 -1.14
C VAL A 132 1.04 -12.20 -2.18
N SER A 133 1.03 -13.53 -2.04
CA SER A 133 0.04 -14.39 -2.69
C SER A 133 -1.30 -14.13 -2.00
N LEU A 134 -1.87 -12.95 -2.21
CA LEU A 134 -3.31 -12.77 -2.10
C LEU A 134 -3.91 -13.48 -3.32
N GLN A 135 -3.93 -14.81 -3.25
CA GLN A 135 -4.99 -15.55 -3.93
C GLN A 135 -6.28 -15.11 -3.23
N VAL A 136 -6.96 -14.13 -3.82
CA VAL A 136 -8.36 -13.89 -3.55
C VAL A 136 -9.06 -15.19 -3.93
N GLY A 137 -9.38 -15.99 -2.90
CA GLY A 137 -10.15 -17.21 -3.08
C GLY A 137 -11.44 -16.88 -3.82
N THR A 138 -11.60 -17.53 -4.97
CA THR A 138 -12.85 -17.65 -5.74
C THR A 138 -13.99 -18.15 -4.88
#